data_AF-A0A951CWN0-F1
#
_entry.id   AF-A0A951CWN0-F1
#
_cell.length_a   1.000
_cell.length_b   1.000
_cell.length_c   1.000
_cell.angle_alpha   90.00
_cell.angle_beta   90.00
_cell.angle_gamma   90.00
#
_symmetry.space_group_name_H-M   'P 1'
#
loop_
_entity.id
_entity.type
_entity.pdbx_description
1 polymer ?
#
loop_
_entity_poly.entity_id
_entity_poly.type
_entity_poly.pdbx_seq_one_letter_code
_entity_poly.pdbx_strand_id
1 'polypeptide(L)'
;MSLKGVFAWLQVQVPGTAEHRVQNIFQPFASPARAEYEIALFTLAITAAIFLVVGGLIVFTIVRFRRRSTDTTRQEPPQVYGSNQIEAAWTVIPILIVFVLIGVTARVVASVENASPPKSTLKLTVIG
;
A
#
# COMPACT_ATOMS: atom_id res chain seq x y z
N MET A 1 -45.25 -35.16 8.85
CA MET A 1 -44.94 -33.88 8.16
C MET A 1 -43.45 -33.89 7.84
N SER A 2 -43.09 -34.04 6.56
CA SER A 2 -41.77 -34.52 6.13
C SER A 2 -40.70 -33.41 6.20
N LEU A 3 -39.65 -33.61 7.01
CA LEU A 3 -38.48 -32.72 7.13
C LEU A 3 -37.78 -32.42 5.79
N LYS A 4 -38.04 -33.21 4.74
CA LYS A 4 -37.43 -33.06 3.42
C LYS A 4 -37.80 -31.74 2.72
N GLY A 5 -38.92 -31.12 3.09
CA GLY A 5 -39.36 -29.84 2.50
C GLY A 5 -38.53 -28.64 2.97
N VAL A 6 -38.01 -28.66 4.20
CA VAL A 6 -37.26 -27.53 4.78
C VAL A 6 -35.85 -27.44 4.18
N PHE A 7 -35.21 -28.58 3.93
CA PHE A 7 -33.88 -28.63 3.30
C PHE A 7 -33.91 -28.23 1.81
N ALA A 8 -35.05 -28.37 1.13
CA ALA A 8 -35.19 -27.98 -0.27
C ALA A 8 -35.16 -26.44 -0.47
N TRP A 9 -35.60 -25.65 0.53
CA TRP A 9 -35.53 -24.19 0.48
C TRP A 9 -34.13 -23.61 0.72
N LEU A 10 -33.25 -24.37 1.38
CA LEU A 10 -31.85 -23.99 1.65
C LEU A 10 -30.91 -24.17 0.45
N GLN A 11 -31.41 -24.69 -0.67
CA GLN A 11 -30.63 -24.98 -1.89
C GLN A 11 -31.09 -24.15 -3.09
N VAL A 12 -31.96 -23.15 -2.89
CA VAL A 12 -32.29 -22.20 -3.94
C VAL A 12 -31.09 -21.28 -4.14
N GLN A 13 -30.15 -21.73 -4.98
CA GLN A 13 -29.09 -20.91 -5.52
C GLN A 13 -29.76 -19.90 -6.45
N VAL A 14 -29.82 -18.63 -6.04
CA VAL A 14 -30.32 -17.54 -6.90
C VAL A 14 -29.41 -17.47 -8.14
N PRO A 15 -29.89 -17.79 -9.35
CA PRO A 15 -29.07 -17.68 -10.54
C PRO A 15 -29.00 -16.20 -10.91
N GLY A 16 -27.86 -15.54 -10.64
CA GLY A 16 -27.75 -14.12 -10.92
C GLY A 16 -26.37 -13.52 -10.65
N THR A 17 -25.64 -13.27 -11.74
CA THR A 17 -24.40 -12.49 -11.90
C THR A 17 -23.10 -13.17 -11.49
N ALA A 18 -22.06 -12.95 -12.30
CA ALA A 18 -20.71 -13.43 -12.04
C ALA A 18 -20.25 -12.85 -10.69
N GLU A 19 -20.28 -13.68 -9.64
CA GLU A 19 -19.80 -13.28 -8.34
C GLU A 19 -18.30 -12.94 -8.44
N HIS A 20 -17.96 -11.68 -8.23
CA HIS A 20 -16.59 -11.32 -7.89
C HIS A 20 -16.36 -11.73 -6.43
N ARG A 21 -16.25 -13.04 -6.18
CA ARG A 21 -16.07 -13.64 -4.83
C ARG A 21 -14.79 -13.19 -4.12
N VAL A 22 -13.89 -12.53 -4.83
CA VAL A 22 -12.63 -12.03 -4.29
C VAL A 22 -12.73 -10.51 -4.17
N GLN A 23 -12.59 -9.99 -2.96
CA GLN A 23 -12.40 -8.56 -2.72
C GLN A 23 -11.20 -8.07 -3.56
N ASN A 24 -11.42 -7.05 -4.40
CA ASN A 24 -10.39 -6.47 -5.26
C ASN A 24 -10.14 -5.00 -4.88
N ILE A 25 -8.96 -4.72 -4.34
CA ILE A 25 -8.54 -3.36 -3.96
C ILE A 25 -8.47 -2.41 -5.17
N PHE A 26 -8.19 -2.91 -6.37
CA PHE A 26 -8.05 -2.09 -7.58
C PHE A 26 -9.38 -1.75 -8.25
N GLN A 27 -10.50 -2.26 -7.73
CA GLN A 27 -11.85 -2.00 -8.22
C GLN A 27 -12.78 -1.65 -7.04
N PRO A 28 -12.62 -0.46 -6.43
CA PRO A 28 -13.45 -0.06 -5.29
C PRO A 28 -14.87 0.30 -5.73
N PHE A 29 -15.87 -0.34 -5.12
CA PHE A 29 -17.29 -0.06 -5.38
C PHE A 29 -17.98 0.74 -4.26
N ALA A 30 -17.48 0.64 -3.03
CA ALA A 30 -18.00 1.41 -1.89
C ALA A 30 -17.33 2.79 -1.82
N SER A 31 -18.07 3.82 -1.39
CA SER A 31 -17.51 5.16 -1.18
C SER A 31 -16.30 5.19 -0.23
N PRO A 32 -16.29 4.53 0.95
CA PRO A 32 -15.08 4.48 1.79
C PRO A 32 -13.93 3.72 1.12
N ALA A 33 -14.22 2.63 0.41
CA ALA A 33 -13.20 1.86 -0.30
C ALA A 33 -12.52 2.66 -1.41
N ARG A 34 -13.22 3.64 -2.02
CA ARG A 34 -12.58 4.54 -2.98
C ARG A 34 -11.55 5.44 -2.31
N ALA A 35 -11.85 5.98 -1.12
CA ALA A 35 -10.89 6.80 -0.37
C ALA A 35 -9.65 6.00 0.03
N GLU A 36 -9.83 4.75 0.47
CA GLU A 36 -8.74 3.81 0.76
C GLU A 36 -7.88 3.52 -0.48
N TYR A 37 -8.51 3.31 -1.63
CA TYR A 37 -7.80 3.08 -2.89
C TYR A 37 -6.90 4.27 -3.28
N GLU A 38 -7.40 5.50 -3.17
CA GLU A 38 -6.62 6.70 -3.50
C GLU A 38 -5.40 6.86 -2.60
N ILE A 39 -5.54 6.65 -1.28
CA ILE A 39 -4.38 6.71 -0.36
C ILE A 39 -3.40 5.56 -0.57
N ALA A 40 -3.88 4.38 -0.99
CA ALA A 40 -3.03 3.25 -1.33
C ALA A 40 -2.18 3.57 -2.56
N LEU A 41 -2.77 4.15 -3.61
CA LEU A 41 -2.03 4.61 -4.78
C LEU A 41 -1.04 5.73 -4.46
N PHE A 42 -1.42 6.69 -3.62
CA PHE A 42 -0.54 7.75 -3.17
C PHE A 42 0.69 7.20 -2.42
N THR A 43 0.45 6.28 -1.48
CA THR A 43 1.51 5.61 -0.73
C THR A 43 2.40 4.79 -1.66
N LEU A 44 1.80 4.05 -2.60
CA LEU A 44 2.52 3.28 -3.62
C LEU A 44 3.39 4.17 -4.51
N ALA A 45 2.92 5.34 -4.90
CA ALA A 45 3.69 6.28 -5.71
C ALA A 45 4.94 6.78 -4.95
N ILE A 46 4.79 7.12 -3.66
CA ILE A 46 5.91 7.55 -2.80
C ILE A 46 6.92 6.42 -2.63
N THR A 47 6.46 5.22 -2.29
CA THR A 47 7.36 4.07 -2.09
C THR A 47 8.04 3.65 -3.39
N ALA A 48 7.34 3.70 -4.52
CA ALA A 48 7.93 3.46 -5.83
C ALA A 48 9.02 4.50 -6.16
N ALA A 49 8.79 5.78 -5.87
CA ALA A 49 9.80 6.82 -6.08
C ALA A 49 11.05 6.57 -5.22
N ILE A 50 10.88 6.24 -3.93
CA ILE A 50 11.99 5.89 -3.03
C ILE A 50 12.75 4.66 -3.56
N PHE A 51 12.02 3.62 -3.97
CA PHE A 51 12.59 2.40 -4.53
C PHE A 51 13.41 2.68 -5.78
N LEU A 52 12.91 3.52 -6.70
CA LEU A 52 13.63 3.90 -7.91
C LEU A 52 14.90 4.71 -7.60
N VAL A 53 14.86 5.60 -6.62
CA VAL A 53 16.04 6.37 -6.20
C VAL A 53 17.09 5.46 -5.59
N VAL A 54 16.73 4.66 -4.58
CA VAL A 54 17.66 3.78 -3.87
C VAL A 54 18.16 2.66 -4.79
N GLY A 55 17.24 1.97 -5.48
CA GLY A 55 17.56 0.93 -6.45
C GLY A 55 18.41 1.47 -7.59
N GLY A 56 18.11 2.67 -8.10
CA GLY A 56 18.91 3.36 -9.10
C GLY A 56 20.33 3.67 -8.62
N LEU A 57 20.48 4.19 -7.40
CA LEU A 57 21.79 4.42 -6.78
C LEU A 57 22.60 3.14 -6.65
N ILE A 58 21.97 2.03 -6.22
CA ILE A 58 22.62 0.73 -6.09
C ILE A 58 23.05 0.20 -7.46
N VAL A 59 22.17 0.22 -8.46
CA VAL A 59 22.50 -0.22 -9.82
C VAL A 59 23.63 0.64 -10.39
N PHE A 60 23.56 1.95 -10.20
CA PHE A 60 24.60 2.89 -10.62
C PHE A 60 25.94 2.55 -9.97
N THR A 61 25.98 2.34 -8.63
CA THR A 61 27.24 2.05 -7.94
C THR A 61 27.84 0.73 -8.39
N ILE A 62 27.01 -0.32 -8.55
CA ILE A 62 27.44 -1.61 -9.07
C ILE A 62 28.01 -1.47 -10.48
N VAL A 63 27.29 -0.83 -11.41
CA VAL A 63 27.75 -0.73 -12.80
C VAL A 63 29.00 0.15 -12.93
N ARG A 64 29.04 1.27 -12.21
CA ARG A 64 30.08 2.30 -12.35
C ARG A 64 31.37 1.97 -11.61
N PHE A 65 31.29 1.33 -10.45
CA PHE A 65 32.43 1.01 -9.58
C PHE A 65 32.79 -0.48 -9.55
N ARG A 66 32.16 -1.32 -10.39
CA ARG A 66 32.62 -2.70 -10.59
C ARG A 66 34.07 -2.73 -11.06
N ARG A 67 34.86 -3.61 -10.43
CA ARG A 67 36.26 -3.88 -10.79
C ARG A 67 36.38 -4.31 -12.25
N ARG A 68 37.28 -3.69 -13.00
CA ARG A 68 37.59 -4.02 -14.39
C ARG A 68 38.88 -4.83 -14.48
N SER A 69 39.01 -5.67 -15.50
CA SER A 69 40.20 -6.52 -15.70
C SER A 69 41.49 -5.71 -15.95
N THR A 70 41.37 -4.44 -16.33
CA THR A 70 42.49 -3.50 -16.49
C THR A 70 42.96 -2.89 -15.17
N ASP A 71 42.29 -3.18 -14.06
CA ASP A 71 42.61 -2.62 -12.75
C ASP A 71 43.66 -3.49 -12.03
N THR A 72 44.93 -3.17 -12.28
CA THR A 72 46.12 -3.87 -11.75
C THR A 72 46.49 -3.46 -10.32
N THR A 73 45.88 -2.40 -9.80
CA THR A 73 46.14 -1.87 -8.46
C THR A 73 45.38 -2.67 -7.40
N ARG A 74 46.11 -3.41 -6.58
CA ARG A 74 45.57 -4.11 -5.37
C ARG A 74 45.48 -3.16 -4.18
N GLN A 75 45.13 -1.89 -4.41
CA GLN A 75 45.11 -0.87 -3.37
C GLN A 75 43.71 -0.79 -2.75
N GLU A 76 43.64 -0.85 -1.43
CA GLU A 76 42.39 -0.67 -0.67
C GLU A 76 41.83 0.75 -0.93
N PRO A 77 40.52 0.91 -1.23
CA PRO A 77 39.92 2.22 -1.40
C PRO A 77 40.06 3.09 -0.15
N PRO A 78 40.16 4.42 -0.28
CA PRO A 78 40.18 5.31 0.88
C PRO A 78 38.88 5.16 1.69
N GLN A 79 39.01 4.79 2.96
CA GLN A 79 37.88 4.69 3.90
C GLN A 79 37.49 6.09 4.36
N VAL A 80 36.61 6.72 3.60
CA VAL A 80 35.99 7.99 3.97
C VAL A 80 34.82 7.71 4.92
N TYR A 81 35.05 7.91 6.22
CA TYR A 81 34.02 7.79 7.23
C TYR A 81 33.32 9.12 7.48
N GLY A 82 31.99 9.04 7.57
CA GLY A 82 31.16 10.08 8.14
C GLY A 82 30.91 11.27 7.22
N SER A 83 29.69 11.79 7.32
CA SER A 83 29.37 13.13 6.82
C SER A 83 28.11 13.60 7.53
N ASN A 84 28.26 14.47 8.52
CA ASN A 84 27.14 14.95 9.33
C ASN A 84 26.02 15.57 8.46
N GLN A 85 26.37 16.20 7.33
CA GLN A 85 25.38 16.77 6.40
C GLN A 85 24.59 15.69 5.66
N ILE A 86 25.25 14.65 5.17
CA ILE A 86 24.56 13.56 4.46
C ILE A 86 23.74 12.76 5.50
N GLU A 87 24.31 12.54 6.69
CA GLU A 87 23.66 11.93 7.85
C GLU A 87 22.35 12.60 8.24
N ALA A 88 22.38 13.92 8.35
CA ALA A 88 21.20 14.72 8.58
C ALA A 88 20.20 14.59 7.42
N ALA A 89 20.66 14.69 6.16
CA ALA A 89 19.80 14.65 4.99
C ALA A 89 18.99 13.35 4.89
N TRP A 90 19.63 12.18 5.04
CA TRP A 90 18.92 10.90 4.96
C TRP A 90 18.08 10.59 6.21
N THR A 91 18.21 11.35 7.30
CA THR A 91 17.38 11.16 8.50
C THR A 91 16.15 12.06 8.44
N VAL A 92 16.35 13.34 8.06
CA VAL A 92 15.27 14.32 7.96
C VAL A 92 14.29 13.96 6.84
N ILE A 93 14.79 13.54 5.67
CA ILE A 93 13.92 13.22 4.52
C ILE A 93 12.92 12.09 4.86
N PRO A 94 13.32 10.92 5.40
CA PRO A 94 12.38 9.89 5.82
C PRO A 94 11.39 10.33 6.90
N ILE A 95 11.84 11.13 7.87
CA ILE A 95 10.94 11.67 8.92
C ILE A 95 9.83 12.53 8.29
N LEU A 96 10.19 13.42 7.37
CA LEU A 96 9.22 14.27 6.68
C LEU A 96 8.23 13.45 5.83
N ILE A 97 8.72 12.42 5.12
CA ILE A 97 7.86 11.52 4.34
C ILE A 97 6.84 10.84 5.25
N VAL A 98 7.29 10.26 6.37
CA VAL A 98 6.40 9.58 7.32
C VAL A 98 5.38 10.56 7.93
N PHE A 99 5.81 11.77 8.29
CA PHE A 99 4.91 12.78 8.85
C PHE A 99 3.77 13.14 7.89
N VAL A 100 4.08 13.30 6.59
CA VAL A 100 3.07 13.54 5.54
C VAL A 100 2.14 12.34 5.39
N LEU A 101 2.68 11.12 5.32
CA LEU A 101 1.89 9.90 5.18
C LEU A 101 0.91 9.71 6.35
N ILE A 102 1.36 9.93 7.58
CA ILE A 102 0.50 9.89 8.77
C ILE A 102 -0.60 10.95 8.66
N GLY A 103 -0.24 12.20 8.31
CA GLY A 103 -1.21 13.28 8.18
C GLY A 103 -2.32 12.99 7.16
N VAL A 104 -1.96 12.51 5.97
CA VAL A 104 -2.93 12.16 4.93
C VAL A 104 -3.79 10.96 5.34
N THR A 105 -3.16 9.91 5.89
CA THR A 105 -3.87 8.70 6.32
C THR A 105 -4.87 9.01 7.43
N ALA A 106 -4.45 9.75 8.47
CA ALA A 106 -5.31 10.13 9.58
C ALA A 106 -6.53 10.95 9.12
N ARG A 107 -6.35 11.83 8.12
CA ARG A 107 -7.44 12.62 7.54
C ARG A 107 -8.46 11.73 6.82
N VAL A 108 -8.00 10.71 6.09
CA VAL A 108 -8.91 9.78 5.40
C VAL A 108 -9.62 8.87 6.38
N VAL A 109 -8.92 8.31 7.37
CA VAL A 109 -9.55 7.52 8.46
C VAL A 109 -10.65 8.33 9.14
N ALA A 110 -10.34 9.57 9.53
CA ALA A 110 -11.33 10.45 10.15
C ALA A 110 -12.51 10.75 9.22
N SER A 111 -12.30 10.86 7.90
CA SER A 111 -13.39 11.10 6.95
C SER A 111 -14.31 9.89 6.76
N VAL A 112 -13.77 8.68 6.89
CA VAL A 112 -14.52 7.43 6.75
C VAL A 112 -15.29 7.12 8.03
N GLU A 113 -14.64 7.24 9.19
CA GLU A 113 -15.26 6.93 10.49
C GLU A 113 -16.34 7.93 10.90
N ASN A 114 -16.15 9.22 10.61
CA ASN A 114 -17.13 10.26 10.96
C ASN A 114 -18.23 10.44 9.91
N ALA A 115 -18.28 9.59 8.87
CA ALA A 115 -19.29 9.67 7.83
C ALA A 115 -20.68 9.34 8.41
N SER A 116 -21.61 10.30 8.32
CA SER A 116 -22.99 10.10 8.79
C SER A 116 -23.81 9.30 7.77
N PRO A 117 -24.49 8.21 8.18
CA PRO A 117 -25.33 7.43 7.28
C PRO A 117 -26.54 8.23 6.77
N PRO A 118 -26.98 8.01 5.51
CA PRO A 118 -28.20 8.60 4.99
C PRO A 118 -29.44 8.20 5.82
N LYS A 119 -30.47 9.04 5.82
CA LYS A 119 -31.72 8.76 6.57
C LYS A 119 -32.44 7.47 6.14
N SER A 120 -32.18 6.98 4.92
CA SER A 120 -32.74 5.74 4.36
C SER A 120 -31.80 4.52 4.50
N THR A 121 -31.05 4.42 5.60
CA THR A 121 -30.08 3.32 5.82
C THR A 121 -30.78 2.04 6.28
N LEU A 122 -30.52 0.93 5.57
CA LEU A 122 -30.92 -0.42 6.00
C LEU A 122 -30.00 -0.88 7.14
N LYS A 123 -30.58 -1.21 8.30
CA LYS A 123 -29.83 -1.79 9.43
C LYS A 123 -29.80 -3.30 9.31
N LEU A 124 -28.61 -3.86 9.16
CA LEU A 124 -28.38 -5.30 9.14
C LEU A 124 -27.54 -5.68 10.34
N THR A 125 -27.91 -6.75 11.03
CA THR A 125 -27.11 -7.36 12.08
C THR A 125 -26.51 -8.64 11.51
N VAL A 126 -25.19 -8.70 11.43
CA VAL A 126 -24.47 -9.90 11.03
C VAL A 126 -24.03 -10.63 12.29
N ILE A 127 -24.33 -11.92 12.40
CA ILE A 127 -23.85 -12.81 13.46
C ILE A 127 -22.83 -13.72 12.79
N GLY A 128 -21.56 -13.53 13.13
CA GLY A 128 -20.42 -14.34 12.69
C GLY A 128 -19.85 -15.12 13.85
#